data_AF-A0A660U289-F1
#
_entry.id   AF-A0A660U289-F1
#
_cell.length_a   1.000
_cell.length_b   1.000
_cell.length_c   1.000
_cell.angle_alpha   90.00
_cell.angle_beta   90.00
_cell.angle_gamma   90.00
#
_symmetry.space_group_name_H-M   'P 1'
#
loop_
_entity.id
_entity.type
_entity.pdbx_description
1 polymer ?
#
loop_
_entity_poly.entity_id
_entity_poly.type
_entity_poly.pdbx_seq_one_letter_code
_entity_poly.pdbx_strand_id
1 'polypeptide(L)'
;QKKNPCVAELIRARTGRVYGALMDLLTVLKGLPMGYNRDLQEDKPPLWEAFDQIQSALSILTEMIPTTKFRIDRMEELAGANFSTATELANYLVREHGLPFRKCHEIVGSVVGELARKGLTFSDLEETQRLLEERGVVVSIDELKSVLDPRRAVENNRSLGGTSPREVMRMTDSLLDKLRDHEFSIKTRRDGIDRAYRRTRRIVEGVLKGEDLEGIIEELISEEVVAEEG
;
A
#
# COMPACT_ATOMS: atom_id res chain seq x y z
N GLN A 1 22.28 -18.86 -8.34
CA GLN A 1 21.92 -18.32 -9.68
C GLN A 1 21.54 -16.85 -9.51
N LYS A 2 22.10 -15.93 -10.31
CA LYS A 2 21.82 -14.49 -10.23
C LYS A 2 20.49 -14.18 -10.94
N LYS A 3 19.51 -13.64 -10.21
CA LYS A 3 18.27 -13.07 -10.76
C LYS A 3 18.25 -11.59 -10.40
N ASN A 4 18.19 -10.73 -11.41
CA ASN A 4 18.17 -9.28 -11.19
C ASN A 4 16.71 -8.80 -11.10
N PRO A 5 16.37 -7.89 -10.17
CA PRO A 5 15.03 -7.34 -10.05
C PRO A 5 14.77 -6.24 -11.09
N CYS A 6 15.08 -6.48 -12.36
CA CYS A 6 15.07 -5.47 -13.43
C CYS A 6 13.72 -4.74 -13.54
N VAL A 7 12.61 -5.47 -13.38
CA VAL A 7 11.26 -4.91 -13.43
C VAL A 7 11.06 -3.85 -12.34
N ALA A 8 11.39 -4.19 -11.09
CA ALA A 8 11.26 -3.26 -9.96
C ALA A 8 12.22 -2.07 -10.10
N GLU A 9 13.44 -2.28 -10.62
CA GLU A 9 14.41 -1.23 -10.91
C GLU A 9 13.89 -0.23 -11.96
N LEU A 10 13.32 -0.73 -13.06
CA LEU A 10 12.76 0.10 -14.12
C LEU A 10 11.52 0.86 -13.66
N ILE A 11 10.62 0.23 -12.90
CA ILE A 11 9.45 0.91 -12.33
C ILE A 11 9.89 2.05 -11.41
N ARG A 12 10.87 1.81 -10.54
CA ARG A 12 11.44 2.85 -9.67
C ARG A 12 12.07 3.98 -10.47
N ALA A 13 12.77 3.69 -11.57
CA ALA A 13 13.35 4.70 -12.45
C ALA A 13 12.27 5.54 -13.17
N ARG A 14 11.15 4.92 -13.56
CA ARG A 14 10.03 5.61 -14.22
C ARG A 14 9.35 6.67 -13.35
N THR A 15 9.44 6.56 -12.02
CA THR A 15 9.02 7.65 -11.11
C THR A 15 9.68 8.97 -11.48
N GLY A 16 10.95 8.96 -11.93
CA GLY A 16 11.64 10.16 -12.39
C GLY A 16 10.99 10.81 -13.61
N ARG A 17 10.44 10.01 -14.54
CA ARG A 17 9.70 10.53 -15.70
C ARG A 17 8.38 11.19 -15.29
N VAL A 18 7.65 10.57 -14.37
CA VAL A 18 6.40 11.15 -13.83
C VAL A 18 6.67 12.47 -13.11
N TYR A 19 7.76 12.56 -12.35
CA TYR A 19 8.19 13.82 -11.72
C TYR A 19 8.62 14.86 -12.76
N GLY A 20 9.30 14.44 -13.83
CA GLY A 20 9.64 15.30 -14.95
C GLY A 20 8.39 15.93 -15.58
N ALA A 21 7.39 15.12 -15.90
CA ALA A 21 6.11 15.57 -16.43
C ALA A 21 5.37 16.55 -15.49
N LEU A 22 5.40 16.29 -14.17
CA LEU A 22 4.83 17.22 -13.19
C LEU A 22 5.56 18.56 -13.19
N MET A 23 6.89 18.55 -13.17
CA MET A 23 7.69 19.78 -13.14
C MET A 23 7.56 20.58 -14.43
N ASP A 24 7.45 19.90 -15.57
CA ASP A 24 7.17 20.50 -16.86
C ASP A 24 5.83 21.26 -16.83
N LEU A 25 4.75 20.56 -16.46
CA LEU A 25 3.42 21.17 -16.36
C LEU A 25 3.38 22.36 -15.37
N LEU A 26 3.98 22.22 -14.19
CA LEU A 26 4.05 23.32 -13.22
C LEU A 26 4.81 24.53 -13.76
N THR A 27 5.83 24.29 -14.60
CA THR A 27 6.64 25.37 -15.20
C THR A 27 5.89 26.06 -16.33
N VAL A 28 5.18 25.32 -17.18
CA VAL A 28 4.28 25.88 -18.21
C VAL A 28 3.24 26.80 -17.58
N LEU A 29 2.67 26.42 -16.44
CA LEU A 29 1.63 27.20 -15.75
C LEU A 29 2.19 28.41 -14.98
N LYS A 30 3.49 28.44 -14.69
CA LYS A 30 4.09 29.44 -13.80
C LYS A 30 4.04 30.83 -14.43
N GLY A 31 3.26 31.71 -13.80
CA GLY A 31 3.24 33.13 -14.14
C GLY A 31 2.41 33.49 -15.37
N LEU A 32 1.55 32.59 -15.83
CA LEU A 32 0.58 32.90 -16.88
C LEU A 32 -0.46 33.92 -16.38
N PRO A 33 -0.83 34.93 -17.21
CA PRO A 33 -1.95 35.80 -16.90
C PRO A 33 -3.28 35.02 -17.01
N MET A 34 -4.33 35.55 -16.39
CA MET A 34 -5.67 34.94 -16.45
C MET A 34 -6.20 34.85 -17.89
N GLY A 35 -6.97 33.80 -18.16
CA GLY A 35 -7.55 33.54 -19.48
C GLY A 35 -6.82 32.43 -20.24
N TYR A 36 -7.19 32.23 -21.50
CA TYR A 36 -6.54 31.25 -22.37
C TYR A 36 -5.24 31.83 -22.95
N ASN A 37 -4.12 31.17 -22.63
CA ASN A 37 -2.81 31.43 -23.22
C ASN A 37 -2.44 30.24 -24.12
N ARG A 38 -1.77 30.50 -25.25
CA ARG A 38 -1.40 29.45 -26.21
C ARG A 38 -0.37 28.47 -25.61
N ASP A 39 0.38 28.90 -24.60
CA ASP A 39 1.26 28.09 -23.76
C ASP A 39 0.56 26.85 -23.20
N LEU A 40 -0.76 26.92 -22.94
CA LEU A 40 -1.60 25.80 -22.50
C LEU A 40 -1.80 24.72 -23.58
N GLN A 41 -1.13 24.79 -24.72
CA GLN A 41 -1.03 23.66 -25.65
C GLN A 41 0.01 22.62 -25.20
N GLU A 42 0.97 23.02 -24.35
CA GLU A 42 2.03 22.16 -23.80
C GLU A 42 1.58 21.39 -22.54
N ASP A 43 0.32 21.52 -22.11
CA ASP A 43 -0.20 20.86 -20.89
C ASP A 43 -0.45 19.35 -21.06
N LYS A 44 -0.89 18.94 -22.25
CA LYS A 44 -1.35 17.59 -22.57
C LYS A 44 -0.21 16.60 -22.81
N PRO A 45 0.83 16.92 -23.61
CA PRO A 45 1.93 15.98 -23.85
C PRO A 45 2.58 15.39 -22.58
N PRO A 46 2.99 16.20 -21.56
CA PRO A 46 3.59 15.64 -20.35
C PRO A 46 2.58 14.82 -19.54
N LEU A 47 1.31 15.20 -19.56
CA LEU A 47 0.24 14.43 -18.90
C LEU A 47 0.07 13.04 -19.54
N TRP A 48 0.04 12.96 -20.87
CA TRP A 48 -0.05 11.67 -21.57
C TRP A 48 1.17 10.80 -21.33
N GLU A 49 2.38 11.36 -21.35
CA GLU A 49 3.58 10.60 -21.01
C GLU A 49 3.48 10.02 -19.59
N ALA A 50 3.04 10.81 -18.61
CA ALA A 50 2.87 10.33 -17.24
C ALA A 50 1.86 9.17 -17.17
N PHE A 51 0.72 9.26 -17.86
CA PHE A 51 -0.26 8.19 -17.94
C PHE A 51 0.32 6.91 -18.54
N ASP A 52 1.03 7.01 -19.67
CA ASP A 52 1.64 5.86 -20.33
C ASP A 52 2.67 5.16 -19.42
N GLN A 53 3.48 5.94 -18.69
CA GLN A 53 4.44 5.38 -17.74
C GLN A 53 3.75 4.64 -16.60
N ILE A 54 2.69 5.22 -16.02
CA ILE A 54 1.93 4.63 -14.91
C ILE A 54 1.21 3.37 -15.38
N GLN A 55 0.52 3.42 -16.52
CA GLN A 55 -0.20 2.27 -17.07
C GLN A 55 0.77 1.12 -17.36
N SER A 56 1.90 1.40 -18.01
CA SER A 56 2.91 0.37 -18.26
C SER A 56 3.47 -0.23 -16.96
N ALA A 57 3.74 0.60 -15.94
CA ALA A 57 4.23 0.11 -14.65
C ALA A 57 3.20 -0.77 -13.94
N LEU A 58 1.93 -0.35 -13.90
CA LEU A 58 0.85 -1.12 -13.27
C LEU A 58 0.60 -2.45 -13.99
N SER A 59 0.55 -2.46 -15.32
CA SER A 59 0.38 -3.70 -16.09
C SER A 59 1.47 -4.73 -15.77
N ILE A 60 2.72 -4.29 -15.63
CA ILE A 60 3.83 -5.20 -15.30
C ILE A 60 3.76 -5.65 -13.82
N LEU A 61 3.40 -4.76 -12.89
CA LEU A 61 3.27 -5.11 -11.47
C LEU A 61 2.18 -6.16 -11.23
N THR A 62 1.05 -6.04 -11.91
CA THR A 62 -0.07 -6.99 -11.81
C THR A 62 0.33 -8.40 -12.24
N GLU A 63 1.26 -8.54 -13.19
CA GLU A 63 1.83 -9.84 -13.61
C GLU A 63 2.96 -10.31 -12.67
N MET A 64 3.77 -9.39 -12.15
CA MET A 64 4.93 -9.72 -11.31
C MET A 64 4.52 -10.20 -9.91
N ILE A 65 3.58 -9.53 -9.25
CA ILE A 65 3.24 -9.82 -7.85
C ILE A 65 2.77 -11.28 -7.66
N PRO A 66 1.82 -11.81 -8.45
CA PRO A 66 1.34 -13.20 -8.28
C PRO A 66 2.40 -14.27 -8.49
N THR A 67 3.46 -13.97 -9.26
CA THR A 67 4.56 -14.92 -9.53
C THR A 67 5.67 -14.89 -8.49
N THR A 68 5.57 -14.01 -7.49
CA THR A 68 6.56 -13.86 -6.41
C THR A 68 6.54 -15.07 -5.48
N LYS A 69 7.72 -15.63 -5.20
CA LYS A 69 7.89 -16.75 -4.27
C LYS A 69 8.58 -16.28 -2.99
N PHE A 70 7.86 -16.37 -1.87
CA PHE A 70 8.39 -16.05 -0.55
C PHE A 70 9.13 -17.26 0.03
N ARG A 71 10.33 -17.04 0.56
CA ARG A 71 11.11 -18.08 1.27
C ARG A 71 10.72 -18.09 2.74
N ILE A 72 9.57 -18.68 3.06
CA ILE A 72 8.96 -18.63 4.39
C ILE A 72 9.93 -19.08 5.49
N ASP A 73 10.62 -20.21 5.30
CA ASP A 73 11.59 -20.73 6.29
C ASP A 73 12.71 -19.73 6.59
N ARG A 74 13.22 -19.03 5.55
CA ARG A 74 14.26 -18.01 5.72
C ARG A 74 13.72 -16.75 6.40
N MET A 75 12.46 -16.40 6.15
CA MET A 75 11.81 -15.28 6.81
C MET A 75 11.61 -15.56 8.30
N GLU A 76 11.18 -16.77 8.65
CA GLU A 76 11.03 -17.23 10.04
C GLU A 76 12.37 -17.28 10.76
N GLU A 77 13.40 -17.86 10.14
CA GLU A 77 14.77 -17.86 10.68
C GLU A 77 15.28 -16.45 10.99
N LEU A 78 15.14 -15.51 10.04
CA LEU A 78 15.61 -14.14 10.21
C LEU A 78 14.82 -13.34 11.23
N ALA A 79 13.54 -13.67 11.43
CA ALA A 79 12.72 -13.05 12.48
C ALA A 79 13.27 -13.41 13.87
N GLY A 80 13.71 -14.65 14.08
CA GLY A 80 14.35 -15.08 15.33
C GLY A 80 15.79 -14.60 15.50
N ALA A 81 16.55 -14.45 14.41
CA ALA A 81 17.99 -14.22 14.47
C ALA A 81 18.43 -12.79 14.81
N ASN A 82 17.59 -11.77 14.59
CA ASN A 82 18.02 -10.36 14.61
C ASN A 82 17.48 -9.54 15.80
N PHE A 83 17.21 -10.19 16.94
CA PHE A 83 16.65 -9.54 18.13
C PHE A 83 15.35 -8.75 17.87
N SER A 84 14.59 -9.12 16.84
CA SER A 84 13.39 -8.38 16.42
C SER A 84 12.31 -8.31 17.51
N THR A 85 12.33 -9.26 18.44
CA THR A 85 11.43 -9.37 19.61
C THR A 85 11.94 -8.63 20.85
N ALA A 86 13.03 -7.84 20.76
CA ALA A 86 13.57 -7.08 21.89
C ALA A 86 12.53 -6.11 22.48
N THR A 87 11.74 -5.47 21.62
CA THR A 87 10.66 -4.57 22.06
C THR A 87 9.58 -5.32 22.83
N GLU A 88 9.25 -6.55 22.44
CA GLU A 88 8.29 -7.39 23.16
C GLU A 88 8.82 -7.78 24.53
N LEU A 89 10.10 -8.12 24.65
CA LEU A 89 10.72 -8.36 25.94
C LEU A 89 10.67 -7.11 26.83
N ALA A 90 10.97 -5.92 26.29
CA ALA A 90 10.88 -4.68 27.06
C ALA A 90 9.44 -4.39 27.54
N ASN A 91 8.44 -4.58 26.68
CA ASN A 91 7.02 -4.43 27.01
C ASN A 91 6.57 -5.43 28.09
N TYR A 92 7.01 -6.68 27.98
CA TYR A 92 6.78 -7.71 29.00
C TYR A 92 7.37 -7.30 30.34
N LEU A 93 8.61 -6.79 30.37
CA LEU A 93 9.23 -6.33 31.62
C LEU A 93 8.48 -5.17 32.26
N VAL A 94 7.94 -4.23 31.46
CA VAL A 94 7.08 -3.16 31.99
C VAL A 94 5.83 -3.75 32.65
N ARG A 95 5.18 -4.72 31.99
CA ARG A 95 3.91 -5.29 32.44
C ARG A 95 4.07 -6.16 33.68
N GLU A 96 5.04 -7.07 33.69
CA GLU A 96 5.19 -8.06 34.78
C GLU A 96 6.02 -7.53 35.95
N HIS A 97 7.00 -6.66 35.70
CA HIS A 97 7.89 -6.13 36.75
C HIS A 97 7.57 -4.69 37.17
N GLY A 98 6.59 -4.04 36.52
CA GLY A 98 6.13 -2.69 36.87
C GLY A 98 7.18 -1.59 36.72
N LEU A 99 8.25 -1.85 35.97
CA LEU A 99 9.35 -0.91 35.76
C LEU A 99 8.99 0.12 34.68
N PRO A 100 9.50 1.37 34.76
CA PRO A 100 9.34 2.34 33.68
C PRO A 100 9.93 1.82 32.37
N PHE A 101 9.24 2.04 31.24
CA PHE A 101 9.67 1.56 29.92
C PHE A 101 11.12 1.93 29.58
N ARG A 102 11.57 3.15 29.93
CA ARG A 102 12.96 3.57 29.72
C ARG A 102 13.96 2.61 30.38
N LYS A 103 13.68 2.18 31.61
CA LYS A 103 14.55 1.24 32.35
C LYS A 103 14.51 -0.15 31.71
N CYS A 104 13.34 -0.65 31.33
CA CYS A 104 13.21 -1.93 30.63
C CYS A 104 13.98 -1.92 29.29
N HIS A 105 13.85 -0.84 28.52
CA HIS A 105 14.55 -0.66 27.26
C HIS A 105 16.07 -0.60 27.45
N GLU A 106 16.57 0.08 28.48
CA GLU A 106 18.01 0.11 28.83
C GLU A 106 18.52 -1.29 29.22
N ILE A 107 17.77 -2.05 30.03
CA ILE A 107 18.10 -3.42 30.42
C ILE A 107 18.18 -4.32 29.18
N VAL A 108 17.12 -4.36 28.37
CA VAL A 108 17.06 -5.22 27.17
C VAL A 108 18.12 -4.81 26.16
N GLY A 109 18.35 -3.51 25.93
CA GLY A 109 19.40 -3.04 25.03
C GLY A 109 20.80 -3.48 25.47
N SER A 110 21.05 -3.50 26.78
CA SER A 110 22.30 -4.02 27.35
C SER A 110 22.46 -5.53 27.14
N VAL A 111 21.39 -6.31 27.34
CA VAL A 111 21.36 -7.75 27.07
C VAL A 111 21.64 -8.03 25.58
N VAL A 112 20.95 -7.34 24.67
CA VAL A 112 21.16 -7.47 23.21
C VAL A 112 22.60 -7.15 22.84
N GLY A 113 23.16 -6.06 23.37
CA GLY A 113 24.55 -5.66 23.10
C GLY A 113 25.59 -6.67 23.59
N GLU A 114 25.30 -7.41 24.67
CA GLU A 114 26.17 -8.49 25.13
C GLU A 114 26.04 -9.77 24.30
N LEU A 115 24.81 -10.19 23.99
CA LEU A 115 24.56 -11.35 23.12
C LEU A 115 25.21 -11.14 21.74
N ALA A 116 25.01 -9.97 21.13
CA ALA A 116 25.60 -9.64 19.84
C ALA A 116 27.14 -9.67 19.86
N ARG A 117 27.79 -9.18 20.93
CA ARG A 117 29.26 -9.25 21.09
C ARG A 117 29.78 -10.69 21.23
N LYS A 118 28.96 -11.59 21.78
CA LYS A 118 29.25 -13.02 21.92
C LYS A 118 28.88 -13.83 20.67
N GLY A 119 28.29 -13.21 19.65
CA GLY A 119 27.77 -13.92 18.47
C GLY A 119 26.53 -14.77 18.76
N LEU A 120 25.82 -14.47 19.84
CA LEU A 120 24.61 -15.15 20.30
C LEU A 120 23.36 -14.34 19.91
N THR A 121 22.20 -14.96 20.02
CA THR A 121 20.90 -14.32 19.76
C THR A 121 19.92 -14.59 20.92
N PHE A 122 18.67 -14.16 20.80
CA PHE A 122 17.61 -14.53 21.75
C PHE A 122 17.24 -16.01 21.73
N SER A 123 17.72 -16.79 20.75
CA SER A 123 17.62 -18.25 20.81
C SER A 123 18.48 -18.87 21.92
N ASP A 124 19.50 -18.15 22.40
CA ASP A 124 20.35 -18.55 23.53
C ASP A 124 19.67 -18.17 24.86
N LEU A 125 18.59 -18.90 25.16
CA LEU A 125 17.65 -18.57 26.25
C LEU A 125 18.32 -18.57 27.63
N GLU A 126 19.22 -19.51 27.89
CA GLU A 126 19.93 -19.64 29.17
C GLU A 126 20.85 -18.43 29.41
N GLU A 127 21.59 -18.01 28.38
CA GLU A 127 22.43 -16.83 28.46
C GLU A 127 21.59 -15.55 28.57
N THR A 128 20.48 -15.48 27.84
CA THR A 128 19.53 -14.36 27.94
C THR A 128 18.96 -14.23 29.36
N GLN A 129 18.56 -15.35 29.97
CA GLN A 129 18.09 -15.40 31.35
C GLN A 129 19.17 -14.93 32.32
N ARG A 130 20.38 -15.48 32.23
CA ARG A 130 21.53 -15.13 33.07
C ARG A 130 21.82 -13.62 33.03
N LEU A 131 21.82 -13.04 31.83
CA LEU A 131 22.05 -11.61 31.64
C LEU A 131 20.92 -10.75 32.24
N LEU A 132 19.66 -11.19 32.16
CA LEU A 132 18.54 -10.50 32.81
C LEU A 132 18.67 -10.55 34.34
N GLU A 133 19.04 -11.71 34.89
CA GLU A 133 19.23 -11.91 36.34
C GLU A 133 20.36 -11.03 36.89
N GLU A 134 21.49 -10.91 36.18
CA GLU A 134 22.58 -9.98 36.51
C GLU A 134 22.12 -8.52 36.61
N ARG A 135 21.00 -8.18 35.95
CA ARG A 135 20.39 -6.84 35.93
C ARG A 135 19.21 -6.71 36.91
N GLY A 136 19.03 -7.71 37.77
CA GLY A 136 17.99 -7.75 38.80
C GLY A 136 16.60 -8.09 38.27
N VAL A 137 16.52 -8.75 37.12
CA VAL A 137 15.26 -9.13 36.48
C VAL A 137 15.21 -10.65 36.35
N VAL A 138 14.29 -11.28 37.08
CA VAL A 138 14.12 -12.74 37.08
C VAL A 138 12.98 -13.10 36.14
N VAL A 139 13.29 -13.81 35.06
CA VAL A 139 12.32 -14.33 34.09
C VAL A 139 12.63 -15.81 33.89
N SER A 140 11.62 -16.67 33.90
CA SER A 140 11.83 -18.10 33.64
C SER A 140 12.15 -18.35 32.16
N ILE A 141 12.82 -19.48 31.87
CA ILE A 141 13.07 -19.91 30.49
C ILE A 141 11.77 -20.06 29.69
N ASP A 142 10.69 -20.55 30.32
CA ASP A 142 9.41 -20.74 29.65
C ASP A 142 8.72 -19.41 29.31
N GLU A 143 8.85 -18.40 30.16
CA GLU A 143 8.40 -17.04 29.87
C GLU A 143 9.24 -16.40 28.75
N LEU A 144 10.56 -16.59 28.76
CA LEU A 144 11.44 -16.12 27.70
C LEU A 144 11.10 -16.77 26.35
N LYS A 145 10.89 -18.09 26.31
CA LYS A 145 10.41 -18.80 25.11
C LYS A 145 9.12 -18.20 24.59
N SER A 146 8.19 -17.87 25.50
CA SER A 146 6.91 -17.29 25.15
C SER A 146 7.03 -15.87 24.57
N VAL A 147 7.80 -14.98 25.21
CA VAL A 147 7.87 -13.57 24.82
C VAL A 147 8.79 -13.35 23.60
N LEU A 148 9.81 -14.18 23.45
CA LEU A 148 10.80 -14.05 22.36
C LEU A 148 10.37 -14.78 21.08
N ASP A 149 9.26 -15.53 21.10
CA ASP A 149 8.67 -16.17 19.92
C ASP A 149 8.13 -15.10 18.95
N PRO A 150 8.70 -14.96 17.73
CA PRO A 150 8.24 -13.99 16.74
C PRO A 150 6.78 -14.18 16.33
N ARG A 151 6.24 -15.41 16.36
CA ARG A 151 4.84 -15.67 16.02
C ARG A 151 3.91 -15.05 17.05
N ARG A 152 4.22 -15.22 18.35
CA ARG A 152 3.48 -14.59 19.45
C ARG A 152 3.57 -13.08 19.41
N ALA A 153 4.74 -12.52 19.08
CA ALA A 153 4.91 -11.08 18.89
C ALA A 153 3.92 -10.53 17.83
N VAL A 154 3.81 -11.22 16.69
CA VAL A 154 2.85 -10.87 15.63
C VAL A 154 1.40 -11.00 16.12
N GLU A 155 1.05 -12.10 16.79
CA GLU A 155 -0.30 -12.35 17.30
C GLU A 155 -0.77 -11.35 18.38
N ASN A 156 0.17 -10.82 19.16
CA ASN A 156 -0.10 -9.85 20.22
C ASN A 156 -0.32 -8.43 19.69
N ASN A 157 0.16 -8.12 18.48
CA ASN A 157 0.00 -6.80 17.87
C ASN A 157 -1.41 -6.59 17.28
N ARG A 158 -2.39 -6.48 18.18
CA ARG A 158 -3.84 -6.44 17.91
C ARG A 158 -4.42 -5.03 17.86
N SER A 159 -3.59 -4.01 17.96
CA SER A 159 -4.02 -2.62 17.78
C SER A 159 -4.57 -2.40 16.37
N LEU A 160 -5.36 -1.34 16.20
CA LEU A 160 -5.91 -1.02 14.88
C LEU A 160 -4.77 -0.83 13.87
N GLY A 161 -4.73 -1.68 12.84
CA GLY A 161 -3.66 -1.66 11.83
C GLY A 161 -2.38 -2.41 12.23
N GLY A 162 -2.43 -3.18 13.32
CA GLY A 162 -1.34 -4.04 13.78
C GLY A 162 -1.12 -5.25 12.88
N THR A 163 -0.06 -6.00 13.17
CA THR A 163 0.39 -7.13 12.35
C THR A 163 -0.30 -8.45 12.67
N SER A 164 -1.19 -8.50 13.66
CA SER A 164 -1.89 -9.74 14.01
C SER A 164 -2.74 -10.28 12.85
N PRO A 165 -2.87 -11.61 12.69
CA PRO A 165 -3.67 -12.19 11.61
C PRO A 165 -5.10 -11.66 11.57
N ARG A 166 -5.70 -11.43 12.75
CA ARG A 166 -7.04 -10.83 12.88
C ARG A 166 -7.12 -9.45 12.23
N GLU A 167 -6.15 -8.58 12.52
CA GLU A 167 -6.14 -7.21 11.98
C GLU A 167 -5.79 -7.19 10.49
N VAL A 168 -4.87 -8.04 10.05
CA VAL A 168 -4.55 -8.19 8.62
C VAL A 168 -5.76 -8.67 7.81
N MET A 169 -6.54 -9.63 8.33
CA MET A 169 -7.80 -10.06 7.70
C MET A 169 -8.81 -8.92 7.66
N ARG A 170 -9.05 -8.22 8.77
CA ARG A 170 -9.95 -7.06 8.82
C ARG A 170 -9.56 -5.97 7.82
N MET A 171 -8.26 -5.68 7.68
CA MET A 171 -7.75 -4.72 6.70
C MET A 171 -7.94 -5.20 5.26
N THR A 172 -7.73 -6.49 5.01
CA THR A 172 -7.95 -7.11 3.70
C THR A 172 -9.41 -6.96 3.28
N ASP A 173 -10.36 -7.28 4.17
CA ASP A 173 -11.79 -7.12 3.90
C ASP A 173 -12.13 -5.66 3.59
N SER A 174 -11.63 -4.71 4.39
CA SER A 174 -11.85 -3.28 4.15
C SER A 174 -11.27 -2.80 2.81
N LEU A 175 -10.13 -3.34 2.38
CA LEU A 175 -9.53 -3.02 1.08
C LEU A 175 -10.33 -3.61 -0.08
N LEU A 176 -10.89 -4.82 0.08
CA LEU A 176 -11.76 -5.44 -0.90
C LEU A 176 -13.08 -4.67 -1.07
N ASP A 177 -13.66 -4.15 0.01
CA ASP A 177 -14.86 -3.31 -0.09
C ASP A 177 -14.56 -2.00 -0.82
N LYS A 178 -13.46 -1.32 -0.50
CA LYS A 178 -13.02 -0.12 -1.25
C LYS A 178 -12.76 -0.41 -2.72
N LEU A 179 -12.21 -1.59 -3.05
CA LEU A 179 -11.99 -2.00 -4.42
C LEU A 179 -13.32 -2.11 -5.17
N ARG A 180 -14.34 -2.74 -4.57
CA ARG A 180 -15.70 -2.83 -5.14
C ARG A 180 -16.32 -1.46 -5.36
N ASP A 181 -16.17 -0.54 -4.40
CA ASP A 181 -16.66 0.83 -4.54
C ASP A 181 -16.00 1.56 -5.72
N HIS A 182 -14.68 1.39 -5.88
CA HIS A 182 -13.94 1.95 -7.00
C HIS A 182 -14.37 1.34 -8.34
N GLU A 183 -14.54 0.01 -8.41
CA GLU A 183 -15.03 -0.68 -9.60
C GLU A 183 -16.42 -0.19 -10.00
N PHE A 184 -17.33 -0.07 -9.03
CA PHE A 184 -18.67 0.46 -9.25
C PHE A 184 -18.63 1.91 -9.75
N SER A 185 -17.82 2.78 -9.11
CA SER A 185 -17.68 4.18 -9.52
C SER A 185 -17.13 4.31 -10.94
N ILE A 186 -16.11 3.52 -11.29
CA ILE A 186 -15.52 3.50 -12.64
C ILE A 186 -16.54 3.01 -13.67
N LYS A 187 -17.26 1.93 -13.37
CA LYS A 187 -18.30 1.38 -14.26
C LYS A 187 -19.39 2.40 -14.53
N THR A 188 -19.95 3.00 -13.48
CA THR A 188 -21.01 4.02 -13.61
C THR A 188 -20.56 5.21 -14.46
N ARG A 189 -19.32 5.67 -14.28
CA ARG A 189 -18.76 6.75 -15.11
C ARG A 189 -18.58 6.34 -16.57
N ARG A 190 -18.07 5.14 -16.84
CA ARG A 190 -17.93 4.61 -18.21
C ARG A 190 -19.28 4.47 -18.89
N ASP A 191 -20.25 3.87 -18.21
CA ASP A 191 -21.61 3.69 -18.74
C ASP A 191 -22.25 5.05 -19.05
N GLY A 192 -22.01 6.06 -18.21
CA GLY A 192 -22.45 7.44 -18.46
C GLY A 192 -21.81 8.06 -19.71
N ILE A 193 -20.50 7.89 -19.90
CA ILE A 193 -19.78 8.36 -21.09
C ILE A 193 -20.31 7.65 -22.34
N ASP A 194 -20.51 6.32 -22.29
CA ASP A 194 -21.00 5.53 -23.42
C ASP A 194 -22.45 5.88 -23.78
N ARG A 195 -23.30 6.17 -22.80
CA ARG A 195 -24.64 6.70 -23.04
C ARG A 195 -24.59 8.06 -23.72
N ALA A 196 -23.81 9.01 -23.18
CA ALA A 196 -23.66 10.34 -23.77
C ALA A 196 -23.13 10.25 -25.22
N TYR A 197 -22.12 9.41 -25.46
CA TYR A 197 -21.56 9.19 -26.80
C TYR A 197 -22.62 8.65 -27.78
N ARG A 198 -23.37 7.61 -27.40
CA ARG A 198 -24.44 7.05 -28.23
C ARG A 198 -25.53 8.07 -28.52
N ARG A 199 -25.94 8.85 -27.52
CA ARG A 199 -26.91 9.92 -27.67
C ARG A 199 -26.45 10.98 -28.67
N THR A 200 -25.24 11.51 -28.49
CA THR A 200 -24.66 12.49 -29.43
C THR A 200 -24.59 11.92 -30.84
N ARG A 201 -24.19 10.66 -30.98
CA ARG A 201 -24.12 10.00 -32.29
C ARG A 201 -25.49 9.86 -32.95
N ARG A 202 -26.54 9.46 -32.22
CA ARG A 202 -27.92 9.38 -32.72
C ARG A 202 -28.43 10.73 -33.22
N ILE A 203 -28.15 11.80 -32.47
CA ILE A 203 -28.51 13.17 -32.86
C ILE A 203 -27.81 13.55 -34.17
N VAL A 204 -26.50 13.36 -34.24
CA VAL A 204 -25.71 13.67 -35.45
C VAL A 204 -26.22 12.86 -36.65
N GLU A 205 -26.46 11.57 -36.49
CA GLU A 205 -26.97 10.71 -37.56
C GLU A 205 -28.38 11.11 -38.02
N GLY A 206 -29.26 11.51 -37.11
CA GLY A 206 -30.61 11.98 -37.43
C GLY A 206 -30.59 13.31 -38.20
N VAL A 207 -29.83 14.29 -37.71
CA VAL A 207 -29.68 15.59 -38.39
C VAL A 207 -29.10 15.42 -39.79
N LEU A 208 -28.10 14.54 -39.97
CA LEU A 208 -27.53 14.24 -41.28
C LEU A 208 -28.53 13.56 -42.23
N LYS A 209 -29.56 12.88 -41.72
CA LYS A 209 -30.65 12.28 -42.49
C LYS A 209 -31.81 13.26 -42.74
N GLY A 210 -31.74 14.49 -42.22
CA GLY A 210 -32.79 15.50 -42.36
C GLY A 210 -33.95 15.35 -41.36
N GLU A 211 -33.78 14.55 -40.31
CA GLU A 211 -34.72 14.52 -39.18
C GLU A 211 -34.64 15.85 -38.39
N ASP A 212 -35.77 16.26 -37.81
CA ASP A 212 -35.84 17.46 -36.98
C ASP A 212 -35.12 17.28 -35.63
N LEU A 213 -34.33 18.27 -35.24
CA LEU A 213 -33.49 18.21 -34.04
C LEU A 213 -34.31 18.18 -32.75
N GLU A 214 -35.38 18.99 -32.67
CA GLU A 214 -36.22 19.05 -31.46
C GLU A 214 -36.93 17.70 -31.27
N GLY A 215 -37.45 17.11 -32.34
CA GLY A 215 -38.07 15.79 -32.32
C GLY A 215 -37.14 14.67 -31.84
N ILE A 216 -35.88 14.63 -32.31
CA ILE A 216 -34.90 13.62 -31.85
C ILE A 216 -34.57 13.81 -30.36
N ILE A 217 -34.45 15.06 -29.90
CA ILE A 217 -34.14 15.35 -28.50
C ILE A 217 -35.30 14.94 -27.59
N GLU A 218 -36.55 15.19 -27.98
CA GLU A 218 -37.74 14.77 -27.23
C GLU A 218 -37.86 13.24 -27.13
N GLU A 219 -37.57 12.51 -28.21
CA GLU A 219 -37.52 11.03 -28.24
C GLU A 219 -36.50 10.51 -27.21
N LEU A 220 -35.27 11.04 -27.24
CA LEU A 220 -34.17 10.60 -26.38
C LEU A 220 -34.37 10.95 -24.89
N ILE A 221 -35.01 12.09 -24.60
CA ILE A 221 -35.38 12.45 -23.21
C ILE A 221 -36.46 11.50 -22.69
N SER A 222 -37.42 11.13 -23.53
CA SER A 222 -38.49 10.21 -23.16
C SER A 222 -37.95 8.80 -22.85
N GLU A 223 -36.96 8.32 -23.61
CA GLU A 223 -36.28 7.04 -23.35
C GLU A 223 -35.45 7.04 -22.05
N GLU A 224 -34.84 8.19 -21.68
CA GLU A 224 -34.06 8.32 -20.44
C GLU A 224 -34.95 8.27 -19.19
N VAL A 225 -36.10 8.94 -19.19
CA VAL A 225 -37.04 8.93 -18.06
C VAL A 225 -37.57 7.52 -17.80
N VAL A 226 -37.84 6.75 -18.86
CA VAL A 226 -38.30 5.35 -18.74
C VAL A 226 -37.19 4.42 -18.24
N ALA A 227 -35.92 4.71 -18.54
CA ALA A 227 -34.77 3.90 -18.12
C ALA A 227 -34.30 4.18 -16.68
N GLU A 228 -34.61 5.35 -16.10
CA GLU A 228 -34.27 5.69 -14.70
C GLU A 228 -35.33 5.24 -13.68
N GLU A 229 -36.56 4.94 -14.11
CA GLU A 229 -37.66 4.50 -13.25
C GLU A 229 -37.78 2.96 -13.08
N GLY A 230 -36.95 2.16 -13.77
CA GLY A 230 -36.95 0.69 -13.74
C GLY A 230 -35.66 0.08 -13.20
#